data_AF-A0A7M3SKV4-F1
#
_entry.id   AF-A0A7M3SKV4-F1
#
_cell.length_a   1.000
_cell.length_b   1.000
_cell.length_c   1.000
_cell.angle_alpha   90.00
_cell.angle_beta   90.00
_cell.angle_gamma   90.00
#
_symmetry.space_group_name_H-M   'P 1'
#
loop_
_entity.id
_entity.type
_entity.pdbx_description
1 polymer ?
#
loop_
_entity_poly.entity_id
_entity_poly.type
_entity_poly.pdbx_seq_one_letter_code
_entity_poly.pdbx_strand_id
1 'polypeptide(L)'
;MGMLDQADWGVFKRSETWKAFGVAVVLFGVIAYAGLSLFDSMDEIFESDAEPAPIPEIIIQSLNRTGIEENYTNSDGEIRLSEMRGDVIILDLMAHDCSNCHAVQAHLEKNMADWKATADANGVGFHIFGYGAWYQESLAYLNESGGEYTVPLYPTGLGSTEAAILENGSTTDPKKLFTTAGTGQIPVVLVIDVEGYIVERQATGTPIGGWGDFDSSVEKAVTGDVLLTMDDRIAWEEPSTSFVAVFILGMILSILVYFSPCAFPVLPGFISYYLSLGAREDELIKEGKLKNAMPSSWVIGTLAGLGMWTFFIIIGIIAFAMGEAFAQSGMIHIIAIGIAILLVVLGSIMLLGITSHVLGFVQKFVDRWSTTEMDDTFTPRRNMYLYGIGYAAASIDCTAAAVLPFVIFLGTLGTSATLSGLSGLMLGLLILMILVTVLVGLGRQVMINFLRRMTGMIKMVGSWMMIMAGVGLTIYLTNAEAVSTFFS
;
A
#
# COMPACT_ATOMS: atom_id res chain seq x y z
N MET A 1 -24.82 -32.76 11.08
CA MET A 1 -23.41 -33.17 10.91
C MET A 1 -22.55 -31.96 11.21
N GLY A 2 -21.56 -32.09 12.10
CA GLY A 2 -20.78 -30.95 12.55
C GLY A 2 -19.89 -30.39 11.44
N MET A 3 -19.64 -29.08 11.46
CA MET A 3 -18.82 -28.37 10.46
C MET A 3 -17.38 -28.94 10.36
N LEU A 4 -16.89 -29.57 11.43
CA LEU A 4 -15.57 -30.19 11.52
C LEU A 4 -15.50 -31.61 10.90
N ASP A 5 -16.63 -32.30 10.73
CA ASP A 5 -16.68 -33.66 10.14
C ASP A 5 -16.53 -33.65 8.60
N GLN A 6 -16.67 -32.48 7.97
CA GLN A 6 -16.54 -32.30 6.51
C GLN A 6 -15.17 -31.73 6.09
N ALA A 7 -14.31 -31.41 7.05
CA ALA A 7 -12.97 -30.91 6.80
C ALA A 7 -12.08 -32.03 6.23
N ASP A 8 -11.53 -31.84 5.02
CA ASP A 8 -10.54 -32.78 4.45
C ASP A 8 -9.17 -32.54 5.10
N TRP A 9 -9.01 -33.01 6.35
CA TRP A 9 -7.72 -33.02 7.05
C TRP A 9 -6.67 -33.88 6.34
N GLY A 10 -7.08 -34.72 5.40
CA GLY A 10 -6.19 -35.48 4.53
C GLY A 10 -5.37 -34.62 3.57
N VAL A 11 -5.79 -33.36 3.33
CA VAL A 11 -5.06 -32.39 2.51
C VAL A 11 -3.64 -32.17 3.02
N PHE A 12 -3.43 -32.02 4.32
CA PHE A 12 -2.09 -31.82 4.90
C PHE A 12 -1.15 -33.03 4.77
N LYS A 13 -1.69 -34.22 4.49
CA LYS A 13 -0.91 -35.44 4.25
C LYS A 13 -0.51 -35.60 2.78
N ARG A 14 -1.07 -34.81 1.86
CA ARG A 14 -0.77 -34.91 0.42
C ARG A 14 0.49 -34.12 0.10
N SER A 15 1.39 -34.73 -0.67
CA SER A 15 2.61 -34.07 -1.15
C SER A 15 2.31 -32.83 -2.01
N GLU A 16 1.19 -32.85 -2.74
CA GLU A 16 0.78 -31.74 -3.62
C GLU A 16 0.48 -30.45 -2.84
N THR A 17 -0.01 -30.56 -1.60
CA THR A 17 -0.29 -29.39 -0.74
C THR A 17 0.99 -28.70 -0.29
N TRP A 18 2.03 -29.45 0.03
CA TRP A 18 3.34 -28.92 0.41
C TRP A 18 4.15 -28.40 -0.78
N LYS A 19 4.00 -29.03 -1.95
CA LYS A 19 4.51 -28.45 -3.21
C LYS A 19 3.84 -27.11 -3.51
N ALA A 20 2.52 -27.03 -3.36
CA ALA A 20 1.78 -25.79 -3.52
C ALA A 20 2.20 -24.72 -2.50
N PHE A 21 2.48 -25.10 -1.25
CA PHE A 21 3.07 -24.20 -0.26
C PHE A 21 4.41 -23.64 -0.72
N GLY A 22 5.34 -24.49 -1.17
CA GLY A 22 6.65 -24.04 -1.67
C GLY A 22 6.54 -23.08 -2.86
N VAL A 23 5.65 -23.36 -3.81
CA VAL A 23 5.37 -22.45 -4.94
C VAL A 23 4.76 -21.14 -4.45
N ALA A 24 3.83 -21.20 -3.49
CA ALA A 24 3.20 -20.02 -2.91
C ALA A 24 4.23 -19.12 -2.21
N VAL A 25 5.16 -19.68 -1.44
CA VAL A 25 6.23 -18.93 -0.76
C VAL A 25 7.11 -18.21 -1.76
N VAL A 26 7.58 -18.90 -2.81
CA VAL A 26 8.41 -18.29 -3.85
C VAL A 26 7.65 -17.18 -4.58
N LEU A 27 6.40 -17.44 -4.97
CA LEU A 27 5.61 -16.49 -5.73
C LEU A 27 5.20 -15.27 -4.89
N PHE A 28 4.85 -15.48 -3.61
CA PHE A 28 4.60 -14.39 -2.66
C PHE A 28 5.86 -13.57 -2.41
N GLY A 29 7.01 -14.20 -2.21
CA GLY A 29 8.29 -13.51 -2.03
C GLY A 29 8.68 -12.67 -3.25
N VAL A 30 8.53 -13.20 -4.46
CA VAL A 30 8.81 -12.46 -5.71
C VAL A 30 7.86 -11.28 -5.89
N ILE A 31 6.56 -11.45 -5.61
CA ILE A 31 5.58 -10.35 -5.72
C ILE A 31 5.83 -9.30 -4.64
N ALA A 32 6.11 -9.71 -3.40
CA ALA A 32 6.42 -8.79 -2.31
C ALA A 32 7.70 -7.99 -2.61
N TYR A 33 8.77 -8.67 -3.03
CA TYR A 33 10.02 -8.03 -3.44
C TYR A 33 9.79 -7.07 -4.61
N ALA A 34 9.10 -7.49 -5.67
CA ALA A 34 8.80 -6.63 -6.81
C ALA A 34 7.92 -5.43 -6.43
N GLY A 35 6.99 -5.60 -5.49
CA GLY A 35 6.17 -4.52 -4.96
C GLY A 35 6.99 -3.51 -4.17
N LEU A 36 7.81 -3.98 -3.23
CA LEU A 36 8.68 -3.13 -2.41
C LEU A 36 9.77 -2.45 -3.26
N SER A 37 10.42 -3.17 -4.17
CA SER A 37 11.40 -2.59 -5.10
C SER A 37 10.77 -1.55 -6.01
N LEU A 38 9.49 -1.73 -6.39
CA LEU A 38 8.80 -0.74 -7.19
C LEU A 38 8.56 0.54 -6.38
N PHE A 39 8.21 0.45 -5.10
CA PHE A 39 8.14 1.63 -4.22
C PHE A 39 9.51 2.31 -4.03
N ASP A 40 10.56 1.52 -3.82
CA ASP A 40 11.95 2.01 -3.69
C ASP A 40 12.40 2.74 -4.97
N SER A 41 12.18 2.12 -6.13
CA SER A 41 12.47 2.75 -7.43
C SER A 41 11.54 3.91 -7.77
N MET A 42 10.35 3.98 -7.17
CA MET A 42 9.46 5.13 -7.36
C MET A 42 10.07 6.37 -6.72
N ASP A 43 10.76 6.26 -5.57
CA ASP A 43 11.48 7.40 -4.99
C ASP A 43 12.54 7.96 -5.97
N GLU A 44 13.33 7.10 -6.62
CA GLU A 44 14.29 7.52 -7.66
C GLU A 44 13.61 8.10 -8.92
N ILE A 45 12.46 7.56 -9.33
CA ILE A 45 11.72 8.04 -10.52
C ILE A 45 10.98 9.36 -10.24
N PHE A 46 10.64 9.64 -8.98
CA PHE A 46 9.96 10.86 -8.55
C PHE A 46 10.87 11.87 -7.87
N GLU A 47 12.17 11.58 -7.79
CA GLU A 47 13.19 12.59 -7.51
C GLU A 47 13.07 13.66 -8.59
N SER A 48 12.95 14.93 -8.17
CA SER A 48 12.73 15.99 -9.14
C SER A 48 13.94 16.11 -10.06
N ASP A 49 13.73 16.27 -11.37
CA ASP A 49 14.78 16.71 -12.31
C ASP A 49 15.29 18.14 -11.99
N ALA A 50 14.73 18.80 -10.98
CA ALA A 50 15.15 20.11 -10.49
C ALA A 50 16.54 20.07 -9.85
N GLU A 51 17.20 21.22 -9.82
CA GLU A 51 18.44 21.37 -9.05
C GLU A 51 18.11 21.25 -7.55
N PRO A 52 18.94 20.54 -6.75
CA PRO A 52 18.76 20.47 -5.31
C PRO A 52 18.67 21.86 -4.70
N ALA A 53 17.74 22.04 -3.76
CA ALA A 53 17.49 23.29 -3.05
C ALA A 53 17.52 23.05 -1.53
N PRO A 54 17.92 24.06 -0.72
CA PRO A 54 17.87 23.94 0.73
C PRO A 54 16.42 23.99 1.21
N ILE A 55 16.06 23.17 2.19
CA ILE A 55 14.69 23.05 2.70
C ILE A 55 14.06 24.42 3.04
N PRO A 56 12.75 24.59 2.84
CA PRO A 56 12.06 25.81 3.22
C PRO A 56 12.03 25.95 4.74
N GLU A 57 11.54 27.09 5.23
CA GLU A 57 11.32 27.21 6.67
C GLU A 57 10.19 26.27 7.09
N ILE A 58 10.39 25.53 8.17
CA ILE A 58 9.39 24.59 8.69
C ILE A 58 9.11 24.93 10.15
N ILE A 59 7.83 25.11 10.45
CA ILE A 59 7.33 25.44 11.78
C ILE A 59 6.61 24.22 12.36
N ILE A 60 6.97 23.84 13.58
CA ILE A 60 6.38 22.71 14.29
C ILE A 60 5.79 23.21 15.61
N GLN A 61 4.54 22.89 15.89
CA GLN A 61 3.93 23.22 17.17
C GLN A 61 4.41 22.22 18.23
N SER A 62 5.29 22.68 19.12
CA SER A 62 5.99 21.84 20.11
C SER A 62 5.04 21.21 21.13
N LEU A 63 5.39 20.00 21.61
CA LEU A 63 4.79 19.43 22.83
C LEU A 63 5.15 20.20 24.10
N ASN A 64 6.19 21.05 24.03
CA ASN A 64 6.65 21.95 25.09
C ASN A 64 6.98 21.20 26.41
N ARG A 65 7.72 20.09 26.32
CA ARG A 65 8.11 19.29 27.48
C ARG A 65 9.39 19.85 28.10
N THR A 66 9.39 19.90 29.43
CA THR A 66 10.56 20.34 30.22
C THR A 66 11.75 19.41 29.96
N GLY A 67 12.90 19.99 29.64
CA GLY A 67 14.14 19.23 29.40
C GLY A 67 14.29 18.55 28.04
N ILE A 68 13.28 18.62 27.14
CA ILE A 68 13.38 18.13 25.76
C ILE A 68 13.19 19.30 24.79
N GLU A 69 11.97 19.78 24.60
CA GLU A 69 11.69 20.87 23.65
C GLU A 69 11.98 22.28 24.19
N GLU A 70 12.09 22.43 25.51
CA GLU A 70 12.25 23.74 26.17
C GLU A 70 13.39 24.59 25.59
N ASN A 71 14.48 23.97 25.15
CA ASN A 71 15.63 24.67 24.57
C ASN A 71 15.49 25.00 23.08
N TYR A 72 14.44 24.48 22.41
CA TYR A 72 14.20 24.60 20.97
C TYR A 72 12.91 25.35 20.65
N THR A 73 12.14 25.73 21.67
CA THR A 73 10.80 26.29 21.51
C THR A 73 10.82 27.79 21.80
N ASN A 74 10.18 28.57 20.94
CA ASN A 74 10.01 30.01 21.13
C ASN A 74 8.91 30.33 22.17
N SER A 75 8.66 31.62 22.42
CA SER A 75 7.62 32.08 23.37
C SER A 75 6.20 31.68 23.01
N ASP A 76 5.96 31.32 21.75
CA ASP A 76 4.66 30.94 21.20
C ASP A 76 4.46 29.41 21.18
N GLY A 77 5.44 28.64 21.67
CA GLY A 77 5.36 27.19 21.69
C GLY A 77 5.74 26.53 20.35
N GLU A 78 6.41 27.26 19.45
CA GLU A 78 6.81 26.77 18.13
C GLU A 78 8.31 26.43 18.08
N ILE A 79 8.65 25.37 17.36
CA ILE A 79 10.02 25.05 16.93
C ILE A 79 10.15 25.52 15.48
N ARG A 80 11.22 26.29 15.21
CA ARG A 80 11.52 26.86 13.90
C ARG A 80 12.81 26.27 13.36
N LEU A 81 12.72 25.49 12.28
CA LEU A 81 13.89 24.80 11.73
C LEU A 81 14.98 25.77 11.24
N SER A 82 14.63 27.01 10.87
CA SER A 82 15.58 28.07 10.53
C SER A 82 16.53 28.46 11.67
N GLU A 83 16.12 28.30 12.93
CA GLU A 83 16.96 28.64 14.08
C GLU A 83 18.13 27.65 14.26
N MET A 84 18.07 26.50 13.59
CA MET A 84 19.06 25.42 13.64
C MET A 84 19.74 25.21 12.28
N ARG A 85 19.64 26.20 11.38
CA ARG A 85 20.42 26.19 10.13
C ARG A 85 21.92 26.25 10.47
N GLY A 86 22.71 25.46 9.77
CA GLY A 86 24.13 25.28 10.07
C GLY A 86 24.43 23.99 10.85
N ASP A 87 23.41 23.36 11.41
CA ASP A 87 23.50 22.08 12.09
C ASP A 87 22.93 20.97 11.21
N VAL A 88 23.32 19.73 11.48
CA VAL A 88 22.73 18.54 10.85
C VAL A 88 21.38 18.27 11.50
N ILE A 89 20.35 18.09 10.67
CA ILE A 89 19.00 17.88 11.15
C ILE A 89 18.45 16.56 10.61
N ILE A 90 17.94 15.71 11.49
CA ILE A 90 17.06 14.61 11.10
C ILE A 90 15.62 15.05 11.31
N LEU A 91 14.82 15.02 10.25
CA LEU A 91 13.38 15.35 10.31
C LEU A 91 12.56 14.07 10.12
N ASP A 92 11.85 13.65 11.16
CA ASP A 92 11.03 12.44 11.20
C ASP A 92 9.55 12.77 11.04
N LEU A 93 8.98 12.55 9.85
CA LEU A 93 7.55 12.72 9.59
C LEU A 93 6.80 11.49 10.12
N MET A 94 6.14 11.67 11.26
CA MET A 94 5.51 10.60 12.02
C MET A 94 4.05 10.92 12.41
N ALA A 95 3.38 9.93 12.99
CA ALA A 95 2.06 10.09 13.60
C ALA A 95 1.87 9.06 14.72
N HIS A 96 1.02 9.36 15.69
CA HIS A 96 0.74 8.42 16.79
C HIS A 96 0.15 7.11 16.27
N ASP A 97 -0.81 7.18 15.33
CA ASP A 97 -1.51 6.00 14.79
C ASP A 97 -0.80 5.37 13.56
N CYS A 98 0.51 5.56 13.43
CA CYS A 98 1.32 5.02 12.34
C CYS A 98 2.30 3.94 12.82
N SER A 99 1.93 2.66 12.71
CA SER A 99 2.78 1.55 13.20
C SER A 99 4.17 1.51 12.55
N ASN A 100 4.28 1.82 11.25
CA ASN A 100 5.57 1.84 10.55
C ASN A 100 6.43 3.05 10.96
N CYS A 101 5.82 4.13 11.46
CA CYS A 101 6.55 5.29 11.98
C CYS A 101 7.27 4.94 13.29
N HIS A 102 6.69 4.05 14.10
CA HIS A 102 7.29 3.63 15.37
C HIS A 102 8.56 2.80 15.17
N ALA A 103 8.69 2.11 14.02
CA ALA A 103 9.92 1.44 13.64
C ALA A 103 11.05 2.44 13.30
N VAL A 104 10.73 3.55 12.64
CA VAL A 104 11.68 4.67 12.42
C VAL A 104 12.09 5.27 13.76
N GLN A 105 11.12 5.61 14.60
CA GLN A 105 11.36 6.19 15.92
C GLN A 105 12.32 5.31 16.74
N ALA A 106 12.05 4.00 16.83
CA ALA A 106 12.89 3.08 17.58
C ALA A 106 14.34 3.03 17.08
N HIS A 107 14.54 3.12 15.76
CA HIS A 107 15.88 3.19 15.16
C HIS A 107 16.58 4.50 15.50
N LEU A 108 15.89 5.64 15.36
CA LEU A 108 16.45 6.95 15.69
C LEU A 108 16.83 7.05 17.17
N GLU A 109 15.95 6.64 18.09
CA GLU A 109 16.21 6.68 19.53
C GLU A 109 17.38 5.79 19.95
N LYS A 110 17.59 4.68 19.24
CA LYS A 110 18.70 3.77 19.50
C LYS A 110 20.06 4.38 19.13
N ASN A 111 20.13 5.15 18.04
CA ASN A 111 21.39 5.66 17.49
C ASN A 111 21.67 7.13 17.79
N MET A 112 20.66 7.91 18.22
CA MET A 112 20.77 9.36 18.41
C MET A 112 21.92 9.79 19.32
N ALA A 113 22.25 9.00 20.36
CA ALA A 113 23.33 9.31 21.30
C ALA A 113 24.71 9.19 20.64
N ASP A 114 24.91 8.17 19.82
CA ASP A 114 26.17 7.91 19.13
C ASP A 114 26.42 8.93 18.01
N TRP A 115 25.36 9.26 17.25
CA TRP A 115 25.42 10.33 16.25
C TRP A 115 25.69 11.69 16.88
N LYS A 116 25.02 12.01 18.00
CA LYS A 116 25.26 13.26 18.74
C LYS A 116 26.70 13.36 19.23
N ALA A 117 27.24 12.28 19.79
CA ALA A 117 28.63 12.23 20.26
C ALA A 117 29.64 12.43 19.12
N THR A 118 29.36 11.86 17.95
CA THR A 118 30.19 12.01 16.75
C THR A 118 30.14 13.46 16.22
N ALA A 119 28.95 14.05 16.15
CA ALA A 119 28.77 15.45 15.76
C ALA A 119 29.51 16.40 16.72
N ASP A 120 29.41 16.17 18.04
CA ASP A 120 30.12 16.94 19.06
C ASP A 120 31.64 16.83 18.94
N ALA A 121 32.15 15.65 18.59
CA ALA A 121 33.58 15.42 18.35
C ALA A 121 34.09 16.19 17.12
N ASN A 122 33.25 16.36 16.11
CA ASN A 122 33.54 17.11 14.89
C ASN A 122 33.23 18.62 15.02
N GLY A 123 32.61 19.04 16.12
CA GLY A 123 32.22 20.44 16.36
C GLY A 123 31.02 20.89 15.52
N VAL A 124 30.15 19.96 15.13
CA VAL A 124 28.94 20.20 14.32
C VAL A 124 27.71 20.03 15.20
N GLY A 125 26.72 20.92 15.11
CA GLY A 125 25.45 20.71 15.81
C GLY A 125 24.64 19.60 15.17
N PHE A 126 23.86 18.88 15.98
CA PHE A 126 23.06 17.75 15.53
C PHE A 126 21.76 17.67 16.30
N HIS A 127 20.64 17.61 15.57
CA HIS A 127 19.30 17.64 16.12
C HIS A 127 18.36 16.67 15.40
N ILE A 128 17.42 16.09 16.13
CA ILE A 128 16.35 15.24 15.59
C ILE A 128 15.01 15.88 15.95
N PHE A 129 14.12 16.04 14.98
CA PHE A 129 12.78 16.59 15.17
C PHE A 129 11.70 15.64 14.69
N GLY A 130 10.75 15.33 15.57
CA GLY A 130 9.52 14.64 15.25
C GLY A 130 8.47 15.61 14.70
N TYR A 131 8.09 15.44 13.45
CA TYR A 131 7.05 16.20 12.77
C TYR A 131 5.76 15.37 12.70
N GLY A 132 4.78 15.71 13.53
CA GLY A 132 3.44 15.10 13.53
C GLY A 132 2.69 15.44 12.24
N ALA A 133 2.76 14.54 11.25
CA ALA A 133 2.24 14.71 9.90
C ALA A 133 0.74 14.36 9.76
N TRP A 134 0.13 13.83 10.82
CA TRP A 134 -1.30 13.51 10.86
C TRP A 134 -2.11 14.60 11.57
N TYR A 135 -2.52 15.62 10.80
CA TYR A 135 -3.12 16.86 11.34
C TYR A 135 -4.50 16.69 12.01
N GLN A 136 -5.09 15.50 11.98
CA GLN A 136 -6.31 15.21 12.73
C GLN A 136 -6.03 14.80 14.19
N GLU A 137 -4.80 14.39 14.50
CA GLU A 137 -4.37 14.15 15.87
C GLU A 137 -4.23 15.47 16.62
N SER A 138 -4.46 15.42 17.93
CA SER A 138 -4.22 16.57 18.80
C SER A 138 -2.82 16.50 19.40
N LEU A 139 -2.25 17.66 19.75
CA LEU A 139 -1.00 17.72 20.51
C LEU A 139 -1.06 16.92 21.82
N ALA A 140 -2.22 16.88 22.48
CA ALA A 140 -2.41 16.08 23.69
C ALA A 140 -2.26 14.58 23.39
N TYR A 141 -2.84 14.12 22.29
CA TYR A 141 -2.76 12.71 21.87
C TYR A 141 -1.33 12.31 21.49
N LEU A 142 -0.61 13.18 20.77
CA LEU A 142 0.83 12.97 20.50
C LEU A 142 1.68 12.95 21.79
N ASN A 143 1.21 13.52 22.89
CA ASN A 143 1.92 13.50 24.17
C ASN A 143 1.54 12.31 25.08
N GLU A 144 0.73 11.38 24.59
CA GLU A 144 0.32 10.20 25.34
C GLU A 144 1.02 8.96 24.76
N SER A 145 1.65 8.14 25.61
CA SER A 145 2.19 6.84 25.16
C SER A 145 1.08 5.80 25.21
N GLY A 146 0.97 4.96 24.17
CA GLY A 146 -0.07 3.95 24.08
C GLY A 146 0.22 2.89 23.01
N GLY A 147 0.02 1.63 23.36
CA GLY A 147 0.23 0.51 22.41
C GLY A 147 1.69 0.40 21.98
N GLU A 148 1.93 0.47 20.66
CA GLU A 148 3.26 0.47 20.04
C GLU A 148 3.91 1.88 20.00
N TYR A 149 3.14 2.95 20.24
CA TYR A 149 3.67 4.31 20.27
C TYR A 149 4.19 4.67 21.67
N THR A 150 5.40 5.21 21.70
CA THR A 150 5.96 5.92 22.85
C THR A 150 6.21 7.37 22.47
N VAL A 151 5.97 8.31 23.37
CA VAL A 151 6.28 9.71 23.07
C VAL A 151 7.79 9.84 22.81
N PRO A 152 8.24 10.37 21.66
CA PRO A 152 9.63 10.34 21.28
C PRO A 152 10.57 10.99 22.28
N LEU A 153 11.79 10.47 22.40
CA LEU A 153 12.82 11.02 23.29
C LEU A 153 13.45 12.32 22.76
N TYR A 154 13.22 12.65 21.49
CA TYR A 154 13.68 13.87 20.83
C TYR A 154 12.55 14.91 20.68
N PRO A 155 12.89 16.20 20.48
CA PRO A 155 11.91 17.27 20.28
C PRO A 155 10.85 16.90 19.25
N THR A 156 9.58 16.92 19.66
CA THR A 156 8.47 16.52 18.80
C THR A 156 7.34 17.56 18.88
N GLY A 157 6.58 17.67 17.80
CA GLY A 157 5.42 18.54 17.76
C GLY A 157 4.48 18.22 16.60
N LEU A 158 3.34 18.90 16.57
CA LEU A 158 2.33 18.75 15.52
C LEU A 158 2.62 19.70 14.36
N GLY A 159 2.55 19.17 13.14
CA GLY A 159 2.64 19.94 11.91
C GLY A 159 1.32 20.61 11.51
N SER A 160 1.31 21.20 10.32
CA SER A 160 0.10 21.74 9.69
C SER A 160 0.23 21.77 8.17
N THR A 161 -0.88 21.99 7.48
CA THR A 161 -0.90 22.15 6.01
C THR A 161 -0.21 23.43 5.52
N GLU A 162 0.18 24.31 6.44
CA GLU A 162 0.82 25.61 6.15
C GLU A 162 2.17 25.74 6.87
N ALA A 163 2.70 24.63 7.41
CA ALA A 163 3.89 24.63 8.24
C ALA A 163 5.19 24.90 7.47
N ALA A 164 5.22 24.70 6.15
CA ALA A 164 6.37 25.07 5.32
C ALA A 164 6.18 26.48 4.73
N ILE A 165 7.14 27.38 4.91
CA ILE A 165 7.16 28.72 4.32
C ILE A 165 8.26 28.76 3.25
N LEU A 166 7.86 28.88 1.99
CA LEU A 166 8.76 28.97 0.84
C LEU A 166 9.41 30.36 0.73
N GLU A 167 10.48 30.48 -0.07
CA GLU A 167 11.22 31.75 -0.25
C GLU A 167 10.34 32.91 -0.79
N ASN A 168 9.31 32.59 -1.57
CA ASN A 168 8.35 33.55 -2.11
C ASN A 168 7.30 34.01 -1.06
N GLY A 169 7.36 33.47 0.16
CA GLY A 169 6.43 33.75 1.26
C GLY A 169 5.11 32.97 1.21
N SER A 170 4.91 32.06 0.24
CA SER A 170 3.75 31.16 0.26
C SER A 170 3.96 30.01 1.24
N THR A 171 2.86 29.55 1.84
CA THR A 171 2.86 28.39 2.73
C THR A 171 2.45 27.11 1.99
N THR A 172 3.02 25.99 2.40
CA THR A 172 2.73 24.67 1.86
C THR A 172 2.79 23.59 2.95
N ASP A 173 2.43 22.38 2.60
CA ASP A 173 2.35 21.23 3.51
C ASP A 173 3.66 20.43 3.46
N PRO A 174 4.50 20.42 4.52
CA PRO A 174 5.76 19.66 4.56
C PRO A 174 5.56 18.17 4.27
N LYS A 175 4.44 17.59 4.72
CA LYS A 175 4.11 16.19 4.40
C LYS A 175 3.91 16.01 2.89
N LYS A 176 3.31 16.95 2.17
CA LYS A 176 3.19 16.84 0.71
C LYS A 176 4.50 17.13 -0.01
N LEU A 177 5.38 17.93 0.61
CA LEU A 177 6.62 18.35 -0.02
C LEU A 177 7.67 17.24 -0.03
N PHE A 178 7.76 16.48 1.08
CA PHE A 178 8.85 15.53 1.28
C PHE A 178 8.47 14.06 1.12
N THR A 179 7.19 13.77 0.92
CA THR A 179 6.75 12.39 0.63
C THR A 179 6.83 12.11 -0.85
N THR A 180 7.07 10.84 -1.21
CA THR A 180 7.16 10.36 -2.60
C THR A 180 5.97 10.86 -3.40
N ALA A 181 6.24 11.62 -4.48
CA ALA A 181 5.23 12.26 -5.34
C ALA A 181 4.17 13.09 -4.60
N GLY A 182 4.44 13.52 -3.36
CA GLY A 182 3.54 14.23 -2.47
C GLY A 182 2.39 13.43 -1.88
N THR A 183 2.44 12.10 -1.96
CA THR A 183 1.40 11.17 -1.51
C THR A 183 0.95 11.36 -0.06
N GLY A 184 1.74 12.03 0.76
CA GLY A 184 1.53 12.13 2.19
C GLY A 184 1.67 10.80 2.91
N GLN A 185 2.31 9.81 2.28
CA GLN A 185 2.65 8.55 2.93
C GLN A 185 3.70 8.80 3.99
N ILE A 186 3.39 8.38 5.22
CA ILE A 186 4.31 8.37 6.34
C ILE A 186 4.54 6.92 6.78
N PRO A 187 5.74 6.57 7.28
CA PRO A 187 6.81 7.48 7.67
C PRO A 187 7.63 8.03 6.50
N VAL A 188 8.22 9.20 6.71
CA VAL A 188 9.36 9.68 5.93
C VAL A 188 10.36 10.29 6.89
N VAL A 189 11.60 9.82 6.87
CA VAL A 189 12.68 10.44 7.63
C VAL A 189 13.71 11.01 6.66
N LEU A 190 14.12 12.25 6.92
CA LEU A 190 15.06 13.01 6.11
C LEU A 190 16.33 13.27 6.90
N VAL A 191 17.48 13.18 6.24
CA VAL A 191 18.74 13.73 6.74
C VAL A 191 19.02 15.02 5.99
N ILE A 192 19.25 16.09 6.74
CA ILE A 192 19.50 17.43 6.22
C ILE A 192 20.91 17.83 6.65
N ASP A 193 21.74 18.22 5.68
CA ASP A 193 23.11 18.67 5.95
C ASP A 193 23.15 20.08 6.55
N VAL A 194 24.36 20.50 6.92
CA VAL A 194 24.63 21.82 7.52
C VAL A 194 24.26 23.00 6.60
N GLU A 195 24.17 22.80 5.28
CA GLU A 195 23.73 23.83 4.33
C GLU A 195 22.20 23.83 4.14
N GLY A 196 21.49 22.88 4.75
CA GLY A 196 20.04 22.74 4.70
C GLY A 196 19.55 21.88 3.53
N TYR A 197 20.41 21.12 2.85
CA TYR A 197 20.01 20.23 1.75
C TYR A 197 19.63 18.86 2.28
N ILE A 198 18.60 18.25 1.69
CA ILE A 198 18.27 16.84 1.96
C ILE A 198 19.35 15.98 1.29
N VAL A 199 19.99 15.10 2.06
CA VAL A 199 21.06 14.22 1.58
C VAL A 199 20.68 12.74 1.65
N GLU A 200 19.57 12.45 2.31
CA GLU A 200 19.02 11.11 2.42
C GLU A 200 17.53 11.18 2.73
N ARG A 201 16.77 10.23 2.20
CA ARG A 201 15.33 10.09 2.46
C ARG A 201 14.97 8.62 2.57
N GLN A 202 14.42 8.24 3.71
CA GLN A 202 13.89 6.90 3.92
C GLN A 202 12.37 6.95 4.09
N ALA A 203 11.62 6.32 3.17
CA ALA A 203 10.15 6.34 3.13
C ALA A 203 9.46 5.13 3.81
N THR A 204 10.21 4.33 4.59
CA THR A 204 9.67 3.17 5.33
C THR A 204 10.48 2.90 6.59
N GLY A 205 9.83 2.42 7.66
CA GLY A 205 10.51 1.97 8.87
C GLY A 205 11.20 0.60 8.78
N THR A 206 11.04 -0.09 7.64
CA THR A 206 11.63 -1.42 7.39
C THR A 206 12.27 -1.52 6.00
N PRO A 207 13.39 -0.80 5.76
CA PRO A 207 14.11 -0.87 4.48
C PRO A 207 14.61 -2.29 4.18
N ILE A 208 14.52 -2.70 2.90
CA ILE A 208 14.88 -4.07 2.44
C ILE A 208 16.38 -4.34 2.66
N GLY A 209 17.23 -3.32 2.53
CA GLY A 209 18.67 -3.38 2.79
C GLY A 209 19.07 -3.14 4.25
N GLY A 210 18.09 -2.95 5.14
CA GLY A 210 18.34 -2.42 6.48
C GLY A 210 18.69 -0.92 6.45
N TRP A 211 19.12 -0.39 7.58
CA TRP A 211 19.38 1.04 7.76
C TRP A 211 20.78 1.50 7.33
N GLY A 212 21.55 0.64 6.66
CA GLY A 212 22.97 0.90 6.37
C GLY A 212 23.21 2.15 5.53
N ASP A 213 22.41 2.36 4.49
CA ASP A 213 22.54 3.55 3.62
C ASP A 213 22.17 4.83 4.39
N PHE A 214 21.04 4.79 5.11
CA PHE A 214 20.62 5.90 5.97
C PHE A 214 21.65 6.27 7.03
N ASP A 215 22.16 5.27 7.77
CA ASP A 215 23.13 5.46 8.84
C ASP A 215 24.45 6.01 8.28
N SER A 216 24.89 5.52 7.12
CA SER A 216 26.06 6.04 6.40
C SER A 216 25.88 7.50 6.00
N SER A 217 24.70 7.88 5.50
CA SER A 217 24.40 9.27 5.13
C SER A 217 24.38 10.20 6.35
N VAL A 218 23.86 9.75 7.50
CA VAL A 218 23.96 10.48 8.77
C VAL A 218 25.42 10.63 9.20
N GLU A 219 26.20 9.56 9.17
CA GLU A 219 27.63 9.57 9.53
C GLU A 219 28.43 10.56 8.69
N LYS A 220 28.19 10.61 7.38
CA LYS A 220 28.77 11.63 6.48
C LYS A 220 28.33 13.03 6.88
N ALA A 221 27.03 13.25 7.09
CA ALA A 221 26.49 14.57 7.41
C ALA A 221 27.08 15.12 8.72
N VAL A 222 27.19 14.31 9.78
CA VAL A 222 27.74 14.72 11.08
C VAL A 222 29.26 14.95 11.09
N THR A 223 29.96 14.69 9.98
CA THR A 223 31.34 15.17 9.80
C THR A 223 31.40 16.68 9.53
N GLY A 224 30.31 17.27 9.01
CA GLY A 224 30.27 18.66 8.56
C GLY A 224 31.02 18.93 7.26
N ASP A 225 31.61 17.91 6.63
CA ASP A 225 32.25 18.05 5.32
C ASP A 225 31.21 17.99 4.20
N VAL A 226 30.84 19.17 3.70
CA VAL A 226 29.87 19.34 2.61
C VAL A 226 30.29 18.57 1.35
N LEU A 227 31.59 18.39 1.08
CA LEU A 227 32.05 17.65 -0.10
C LEU A 227 31.66 16.17 -0.06
N LEU A 228 31.41 15.61 1.13
CA LEU A 228 30.98 14.22 1.29
C LEU A 228 29.49 14.03 1.07
N THR A 229 28.69 15.11 1.16
CA THR A 229 27.24 15.07 1.03
C THR A 229 26.72 15.70 -0.25
N MET A 230 27.54 16.49 -0.96
CA MET A 230 27.15 17.20 -2.19
C MET A 230 26.62 16.29 -3.30
N ASP A 231 27.24 15.13 -3.50
CA ASP A 231 26.84 14.18 -4.53
C ASP A 231 25.56 13.40 -4.15
N ASP A 232 25.21 13.39 -2.87
CA ASP A 232 24.05 12.70 -2.30
C ASP A 232 22.82 13.65 -2.15
N ARG A 233 22.91 14.90 -2.63
CA ARG A 233 21.84 15.91 -2.46
C ARG A 233 20.61 15.58 -3.30
N ILE A 234 19.50 15.36 -2.61
CA ILE A 234 18.20 15.04 -3.18
C ILE A 234 17.47 16.32 -3.55
N ALA A 235 17.04 16.40 -4.81
CA ALA A 235 16.17 17.48 -5.26
C ALA A 235 14.74 17.27 -4.76
N TRP A 236 14.14 18.35 -4.28
CA TRP A 236 12.73 18.39 -3.93
C TRP A 236 12.07 19.58 -4.61
N GLU A 237 10.89 19.35 -5.14
CA GLU A 237 10.06 20.37 -5.76
C GLU A 237 8.62 20.12 -5.32
N GLU A 238 7.78 21.17 -5.31
CA GLU A 238 6.36 20.93 -5.09
C GLU A 238 5.85 19.94 -6.15
N PRO A 239 5.20 18.84 -5.74
CA PRO A 239 4.75 17.82 -6.67
C PRO A 239 3.91 18.48 -7.75
N SER A 240 4.36 18.34 -9.01
CA SER A 240 3.63 18.97 -10.11
C SER A 240 2.18 18.46 -10.06
N THR A 241 1.22 19.36 -9.88
CA THR A 241 -0.21 19.06 -10.04
C THR A 241 -0.57 18.76 -11.51
N SER A 242 0.43 18.43 -12.32
CA SER A 242 0.27 18.13 -13.73
C SER A 242 -0.64 16.91 -13.85
N PHE A 243 -1.72 17.10 -14.61
CA PHE A 243 -2.72 16.07 -14.86
C PHE A 243 -2.07 14.76 -15.34
N VAL A 244 -0.97 14.86 -16.08
CA VAL A 244 -0.24 13.73 -16.67
C VAL A 244 0.55 12.94 -15.63
N ALA A 245 1.28 13.58 -14.71
CA ALA A 245 2.05 12.87 -13.68
C ALA A 245 1.12 12.07 -12.75
N VAL A 246 0.05 12.71 -12.29
CA VAL A 246 -0.95 12.08 -11.42
C VAL A 246 -1.67 10.92 -12.14
N PHE A 247 -1.92 11.05 -13.44
CA PHE A 247 -2.48 9.99 -14.27
C PHE A 247 -1.54 8.79 -14.42
N ILE A 248 -0.26 9.02 -14.70
CA ILE A 248 0.75 7.96 -14.84
C ILE A 248 0.94 7.22 -13.51
N LEU A 249 0.98 7.95 -12.39
CA LEU A 249 1.06 7.38 -11.05
C LEU A 249 -0.12 6.42 -10.80
N GLY A 250 -1.34 6.84 -11.15
CA GLY A 250 -2.51 5.97 -11.09
C GLY A 250 -2.38 4.71 -11.96
N MET A 251 -1.84 4.82 -13.18
CA MET A 251 -1.60 3.66 -14.05
C MET A 251 -0.59 2.68 -13.46
N ILE A 252 0.51 3.16 -12.88
CA ILE A 252 1.53 2.29 -12.26
C ILE A 252 0.91 1.56 -11.07
N LEU A 253 0.17 2.27 -10.22
CA LEU A 253 -0.52 1.68 -9.07
C LEU A 253 -1.52 0.59 -9.50
N SER A 254 -2.15 0.74 -10.67
CA SER A 254 -3.06 -0.29 -11.20
C SER A 254 -2.38 -1.65 -11.43
N ILE A 255 -1.09 -1.66 -11.76
CA ILE A 255 -0.32 -2.91 -11.97
C ILE A 255 -0.19 -3.65 -10.63
N LEU A 256 0.18 -2.93 -9.56
CA LEU A 256 0.27 -3.48 -8.21
C LEU A 256 -1.09 -4.03 -7.74
N VAL A 257 -2.17 -3.27 -7.95
CA VAL A 257 -3.52 -3.71 -7.57
C VAL A 257 -3.96 -4.94 -8.37
N TYR A 258 -3.68 -4.97 -9.67
CA TYR A 258 -4.07 -6.09 -10.52
C TYR A 258 -3.33 -7.38 -10.16
N PHE A 259 -2.01 -7.32 -9.94
CA PHE A 259 -1.19 -8.48 -9.60
C PHE A 259 -1.13 -8.80 -8.11
N SER A 260 -2.07 -8.24 -7.33
CA SER A 260 -2.21 -8.51 -5.90
C SER A 260 -2.27 -10.02 -5.62
N PRO A 261 -1.49 -10.50 -4.63
CA PRO A 261 -1.42 -11.93 -4.30
C PRO A 261 -2.79 -12.52 -3.91
N CYS A 262 -3.74 -11.68 -3.51
CA CYS A 262 -5.09 -12.09 -3.09
C CYS A 262 -6.09 -12.21 -4.24
N ALA A 263 -5.86 -11.53 -5.37
CA ALA A 263 -6.68 -11.67 -6.57
C ALA A 263 -6.18 -12.78 -7.51
N PHE A 264 -4.89 -13.13 -7.42
CA PHE A 264 -4.26 -14.18 -8.22
C PHE A 264 -5.00 -15.52 -8.25
N PRO A 265 -5.58 -16.05 -7.14
CA PRO A 265 -6.29 -17.32 -7.15
C PRO A 265 -7.57 -17.32 -7.97
N VAL A 266 -8.18 -16.14 -8.12
CA VAL A 266 -9.48 -15.95 -8.77
C VAL A 266 -9.32 -16.07 -10.29
N LEU A 267 -8.22 -15.54 -10.84
CA LEU A 267 -7.99 -15.39 -12.29
C LEU A 267 -8.12 -16.72 -13.06
N PRO A 268 -7.50 -17.83 -12.63
CA PRO A 268 -7.59 -19.08 -13.38
C PRO A 268 -8.98 -19.72 -13.29
N GLY A 269 -9.73 -19.44 -12.23
CA GLY A 269 -11.14 -19.82 -12.11
C GLY A 269 -11.98 -19.19 -13.22
N PHE A 270 -11.80 -17.89 -13.47
CA PHE A 270 -12.47 -17.21 -14.58
C PHE A 270 -12.05 -17.70 -15.94
N ILE A 271 -10.76 -17.92 -16.14
CA ILE A 271 -10.27 -18.43 -17.41
C ILE A 271 -10.88 -19.82 -17.66
N SER A 272 -10.89 -20.70 -16.65
CA SER A 272 -11.48 -22.03 -16.78
C SER A 272 -12.98 -21.98 -17.08
N TYR A 273 -13.71 -21.07 -16.44
CA TYR A 273 -15.13 -20.84 -16.65
C TYR A 273 -15.41 -20.28 -18.05
N TYR A 274 -14.71 -19.21 -18.45
CA TYR A 274 -14.82 -18.61 -19.78
C TYR A 274 -14.53 -19.62 -20.89
N LEU A 275 -13.48 -20.43 -20.72
CA LEU A 275 -13.10 -21.45 -21.70
C LEU A 275 -14.05 -22.64 -21.73
N SER A 276 -14.58 -23.09 -20.59
CA SER A 276 -15.61 -24.15 -20.57
C SER A 276 -16.88 -23.70 -21.29
N LEU A 277 -17.20 -22.42 -21.13
CA LEU A 277 -18.27 -21.76 -21.85
C LEU A 277 -18.01 -21.71 -23.36
N GLY A 278 -16.83 -21.24 -23.78
CA GLY A 278 -16.47 -21.19 -25.20
C GLY A 278 -16.45 -22.58 -25.86
N ALA A 279 -16.07 -23.62 -25.11
CA ALA A 279 -16.08 -25.00 -25.60
C ALA A 279 -17.49 -25.61 -25.77
N ARG A 280 -18.49 -25.07 -25.05
CA ARG A 280 -19.88 -25.57 -25.05
C ARG A 280 -20.88 -24.62 -25.70
N GLU A 281 -20.37 -23.58 -26.36
CA GLU A 281 -21.17 -22.56 -27.04
C GLU A 281 -22.17 -23.19 -28.04
N ASP A 282 -21.68 -24.11 -28.87
CA ASP A 282 -22.49 -24.81 -29.88
C ASP A 282 -23.56 -25.72 -29.26
N GLU A 283 -23.32 -26.29 -28.09
CA GLU A 283 -24.31 -27.09 -27.35
C GLU A 283 -25.40 -26.20 -26.77
N LEU A 284 -25.02 -25.08 -26.14
CA LEU A 284 -25.95 -24.17 -25.47
C LEU A 284 -26.84 -23.38 -26.45
N ILE A 285 -26.35 -23.11 -27.67
CA ILE A 285 -27.16 -22.53 -28.75
C ILE A 285 -28.17 -23.57 -29.28
N LYS A 286 -27.76 -24.84 -29.42
CA LYS A 286 -28.65 -25.93 -29.84
C LYS A 286 -29.74 -26.25 -28.81
N GLU A 287 -29.43 -26.12 -27.53
CA GLU A 287 -30.40 -26.26 -26.44
C GLU A 287 -31.35 -25.05 -26.31
N GLY A 288 -31.17 -23.99 -27.11
CA GLY A 288 -32.00 -22.78 -27.07
C GLY A 288 -31.77 -21.88 -25.85
N LYS A 289 -30.75 -22.19 -25.03
CA LYS A 289 -30.40 -21.46 -23.80
C LYS A 289 -29.58 -20.19 -24.06
N LEU A 290 -28.84 -20.15 -25.18
CA LEU A 290 -28.16 -18.95 -25.68
C LEU A 290 -28.87 -18.43 -26.94
N LYS A 291 -29.33 -17.17 -26.91
CA LYS A 291 -29.95 -16.50 -28.07
C LYS A 291 -28.94 -15.98 -29.10
N ASN A 292 -27.69 -15.72 -28.70
CA ASN A 292 -26.64 -15.12 -29.53
C ASN A 292 -25.30 -15.81 -29.26
N ALA A 293 -24.37 -15.74 -30.23
CA ALA A 293 -22.98 -16.19 -30.07
C ALA A 293 -22.27 -15.46 -28.90
N MET A 294 -21.24 -16.10 -28.36
CA MET A 294 -20.45 -15.60 -27.24
C MET A 294 -19.75 -14.28 -27.61
N PRO A 295 -19.75 -13.27 -26.72
CA PRO A 295 -19.01 -12.05 -26.96
C PRO A 295 -17.50 -12.32 -27.12
N SER A 296 -16.84 -11.52 -27.97
CA SER A 296 -15.39 -11.63 -28.19
C SER A 296 -14.61 -11.41 -26.89
N SER A 297 -13.40 -11.96 -26.79
CA SER A 297 -12.55 -11.86 -25.59
C SER A 297 -12.32 -10.41 -25.14
N TRP A 298 -12.26 -9.47 -26.08
CA TRP A 298 -12.20 -8.02 -25.79
C TRP A 298 -13.45 -7.53 -25.04
N VAL A 299 -14.65 -7.88 -25.51
CA VAL A 299 -15.92 -7.46 -24.88
C VAL A 299 -16.09 -8.09 -23.50
N ILE A 300 -15.51 -9.27 -23.29
CA ILE A 300 -15.52 -9.94 -22.00
C ILE A 300 -14.56 -9.25 -21.03
N GLY A 301 -13.36 -8.92 -21.49
CA GLY A 301 -12.40 -8.11 -20.74
C GLY A 301 -12.97 -6.75 -20.34
N THR A 302 -13.66 -6.06 -21.25
CA THR A 302 -14.32 -4.78 -20.92
C THR A 302 -15.46 -4.94 -19.93
N LEU A 303 -16.29 -5.98 -20.06
CA LEU A 303 -17.38 -6.24 -19.10
C LEU A 303 -16.85 -6.54 -17.69
N ALA A 304 -15.79 -7.34 -17.59
CA ALA A 304 -15.12 -7.62 -16.32
C ALA A 304 -14.48 -6.35 -15.74
N GLY A 305 -13.78 -5.56 -16.56
CA GLY A 305 -13.18 -4.29 -16.12
C GLY A 305 -14.23 -3.27 -15.66
N LEU A 306 -15.38 -3.18 -16.34
CA LEU A 306 -16.51 -2.35 -15.88
C LEU A 306 -17.06 -2.83 -14.53
N GLY A 307 -17.09 -4.14 -14.29
CA GLY A 307 -17.39 -4.71 -12.98
C GLY A 307 -16.46 -4.18 -11.89
N MET A 308 -15.15 -4.20 -12.15
CA MET A 308 -14.15 -3.64 -11.22
C MET A 308 -14.37 -2.16 -10.94
N TRP A 309 -14.62 -1.38 -11.99
CA TRP A 309 -14.89 0.07 -11.85
C TRP A 309 -16.08 0.32 -10.95
N THR A 310 -17.17 -0.41 -11.12
CA THR A 310 -18.35 -0.21 -10.28
C THR A 310 -18.08 -0.51 -8.82
N PHE A 311 -17.30 -1.54 -8.52
CA PHE A 311 -16.92 -1.87 -7.15
C PHE A 311 -16.06 -0.77 -6.52
N PHE A 312 -15.00 -0.32 -7.21
CA PHE A 312 -14.12 0.74 -6.70
C PHE A 312 -14.82 2.09 -6.60
N ILE A 313 -15.74 2.43 -7.52
CA ILE A 313 -16.55 3.65 -7.44
C ILE A 313 -17.48 3.59 -6.21
N ILE A 314 -18.15 2.47 -5.97
CA ILE A 314 -19.03 2.31 -4.81
C ILE A 314 -18.23 2.43 -3.51
N ILE A 315 -17.11 1.72 -3.39
CA ILE A 315 -16.25 1.82 -2.20
C ILE A 315 -15.68 3.23 -2.04
N GLY A 316 -15.27 3.89 -3.12
CA GLY A 316 -14.77 5.26 -3.09
C GLY A 316 -15.81 6.25 -2.57
N ILE A 317 -17.07 6.13 -2.99
CA ILE A 317 -18.18 6.96 -2.49
C ILE A 317 -18.43 6.69 -1.00
N ILE A 318 -18.42 5.42 -0.57
CA ILE A 318 -18.60 5.05 0.84
C ILE A 318 -17.45 5.62 1.68
N ALA A 319 -16.20 5.46 1.23
CA ALA A 319 -15.01 5.97 1.90
C ALA A 319 -15.06 7.50 2.02
N PHE A 320 -15.45 8.20 0.95
CA PHE A 320 -15.62 9.66 0.99
C PHE A 320 -16.70 10.09 1.99
N ALA A 321 -17.83 9.38 2.05
CA ALA A 321 -18.91 9.68 2.99
C ALA A 321 -18.57 9.37 4.45
N MET A 322 -17.67 8.40 4.70
CA MET A 322 -17.30 7.94 6.04
C MET A 322 -15.97 8.51 6.56
N GLY A 323 -15.20 9.20 5.69
CA GLY A 323 -13.80 9.56 5.94
C GLY A 323 -13.55 10.37 7.22
N GLU A 324 -14.40 11.35 7.52
CA GLU A 324 -14.26 12.18 8.73
C GLU A 324 -14.52 11.40 10.03
N ALA A 325 -15.44 10.41 10.01
CA ALA A 325 -15.79 9.63 11.19
C ALA A 325 -14.81 8.48 11.47
N PHE A 326 -14.19 7.92 10.43
CA PHE A 326 -13.23 6.82 10.56
C PHE A 326 -11.88 7.29 11.09
N ALA A 327 -11.42 8.45 10.63
CA ALA A 327 -10.09 8.95 10.96
C ALA A 327 -9.98 9.49 12.40
N GLN A 328 -11.09 9.88 13.04
CA GLN A 328 -11.10 10.34 14.45
C GLN A 328 -11.10 9.23 15.51
N SER A 329 -11.33 7.97 15.14
CA SER A 329 -11.70 6.93 16.12
C SER A 329 -10.63 5.87 16.41
N GLY A 330 -9.44 5.95 15.78
CA GLY A 330 -8.40 4.90 15.88
C GLY A 330 -8.87 3.51 15.42
N MET A 331 -10.08 3.43 14.84
CA MET A 331 -10.79 2.17 14.58
C MET A 331 -10.26 1.46 13.33
N ILE A 332 -9.48 2.16 12.52
CA ILE A 332 -8.85 1.65 11.30
C ILE A 332 -7.96 0.45 11.64
N HIS A 333 -7.17 0.54 12.71
CA HIS A 333 -6.28 -0.54 13.12
C HIS A 333 -7.05 -1.81 13.54
N ILE A 334 -8.10 -1.65 14.35
CA ILE A 334 -8.96 -2.76 14.82
C ILE A 334 -9.67 -3.42 13.64
N ILE A 335 -10.19 -2.62 12.70
CA ILE A 335 -10.87 -3.13 11.50
C ILE A 335 -9.87 -3.86 10.59
N ALA A 336 -8.66 -3.33 10.41
CA ALA A 336 -7.60 -3.96 9.61
C ALA A 336 -7.18 -5.32 10.18
N ILE A 337 -7.00 -5.44 11.50
CA ILE A 337 -6.75 -6.72 12.16
C ILE A 337 -7.92 -7.69 11.94
N GLY A 338 -9.17 -7.19 12.04
CA GLY A 338 -10.36 -7.99 11.77
C GLY A 338 -10.38 -8.58 10.35
N ILE A 339 -10.02 -7.77 9.35
CA ILE A 339 -9.90 -8.21 7.95
C ILE A 339 -8.75 -9.21 7.78
N ALA A 340 -7.60 -8.96 8.40
CA ALA A 340 -6.45 -9.86 8.35
C ALA A 340 -6.79 -11.27 8.87
N ILE A 341 -7.46 -11.35 10.03
CA ILE A 341 -7.95 -12.61 10.59
C ILE A 341 -8.98 -13.26 9.67
N LEU A 342 -9.90 -12.47 9.11
CA LEU A 342 -10.91 -12.97 8.16
C LEU A 342 -10.26 -13.60 6.92
N LEU A 343 -9.19 -13.01 6.38
CA LEU A 343 -8.43 -13.56 5.25
C LEU A 343 -7.76 -14.89 5.60
N VAL A 344 -7.15 -15.00 6.79
CA VAL A 344 -6.57 -16.27 7.27
C VAL A 344 -7.63 -17.36 7.39
N VAL A 345 -8.81 -17.01 7.93
CA VAL A 345 -9.95 -17.93 8.06
C VAL A 345 -10.47 -18.36 6.68
N LEU A 346 -10.68 -17.42 5.76
CA LEU A 346 -11.16 -17.70 4.40
C LEU A 346 -10.15 -18.56 3.62
N GLY A 347 -8.86 -18.23 3.68
CA GLY A 347 -7.79 -19.01 3.06
C GLY A 347 -7.74 -20.44 3.60
N SER A 348 -7.87 -20.61 4.92
CA SER A 348 -7.89 -21.91 5.59
C SER A 348 -9.12 -22.75 5.20
N ILE A 349 -10.30 -22.14 5.13
CA ILE A 349 -11.53 -22.82 4.66
C ILE A 349 -11.38 -23.26 3.21
N MET A 350 -10.79 -22.42 2.37
CA MET A 350 -10.57 -22.73 0.95
C MET A 350 -9.55 -23.87 0.77
N LEU A 351 -8.54 -23.95 1.64
CA LEU A 351 -7.55 -25.02 1.68
C LEU A 351 -8.16 -26.37 2.13
N LEU A 352 -9.02 -26.34 3.15
CA LEU A 352 -9.70 -27.53 3.70
C LEU A 352 -10.88 -28.02 2.85
N GLY A 353 -11.29 -27.25 1.84
CA GLY A 353 -12.36 -27.63 0.90
C GLY A 353 -13.79 -27.52 1.46
N ILE A 354 -13.98 -26.87 2.62
CA ILE A 354 -15.28 -26.74 3.33
C ILE A 354 -16.17 -25.63 2.72
N THR A 355 -15.87 -25.20 1.49
CA THR A 355 -16.49 -24.02 0.88
C THR A 355 -17.98 -24.18 0.61
N SER A 356 -18.49 -25.40 0.42
CA SER A 356 -19.88 -25.63 -0.02
C SER A 356 -20.95 -25.35 1.03
N HIS A 357 -20.66 -25.54 2.32
CA HIS A 357 -21.67 -25.33 3.38
C HIS A 357 -21.46 -24.03 4.17
N VAL A 358 -20.21 -23.56 4.31
CA VAL A 358 -19.90 -22.30 5.03
C VAL A 358 -20.25 -21.08 4.19
N LEU A 359 -20.00 -21.13 2.88
CA LEU A 359 -20.46 -20.08 1.96
C LEU A 359 -21.91 -20.30 1.52
N GLY A 360 -22.72 -21.16 2.14
CA GLY A 360 -24.10 -21.39 1.71
C GLY A 360 -24.95 -20.10 1.63
N PHE A 361 -24.67 -19.11 2.48
CA PHE A 361 -25.27 -17.77 2.42
C PHE A 361 -24.73 -16.94 1.24
N VAL A 362 -23.40 -16.92 1.05
CA VAL A 362 -22.73 -16.19 -0.04
C VAL A 362 -23.10 -16.80 -1.38
N GLN A 363 -23.12 -18.12 -1.51
CA GLN A 363 -23.60 -18.86 -2.67
C GLN A 363 -25.06 -18.54 -2.96
N LYS A 364 -25.95 -18.47 -1.96
CA LYS A 364 -27.33 -18.02 -2.17
C LYS A 364 -27.44 -16.59 -2.70
N PHE A 365 -26.53 -15.71 -2.26
CA PHE A 365 -26.46 -14.32 -2.71
C PHE A 365 -25.87 -14.20 -4.11
N VAL A 366 -24.84 -15.00 -4.40
CA VAL A 366 -24.20 -15.12 -5.71
C VAL A 366 -25.17 -15.75 -6.70
N ASP A 367 -25.82 -16.87 -6.40
CA ASP A 367 -26.83 -17.55 -7.24
C ASP A 367 -28.08 -16.68 -7.45
N ARG A 368 -28.37 -15.73 -6.55
CA ARG A 368 -29.44 -14.75 -6.75
C ARG A 368 -29.11 -13.78 -7.89
N TRP A 369 -27.84 -13.43 -8.06
CA TRP A 369 -27.38 -12.42 -9.01
C TRP A 369 -26.64 -13.01 -10.23
N SER A 370 -26.05 -14.18 -10.11
CA SER A 370 -25.36 -14.95 -11.15
C SER A 370 -26.34 -15.93 -11.80
N THR A 371 -26.36 -16.01 -13.13
CA THR A 371 -27.12 -17.08 -13.82
C THR A 371 -26.24 -18.31 -13.98
N THR A 372 -26.70 -19.49 -13.61
CA THR A 372 -25.95 -20.74 -13.83
C THR A 372 -26.45 -21.46 -15.09
N GLU A 373 -25.70 -22.45 -15.58
CA GLU A 373 -26.10 -23.29 -16.74
C GLU A 373 -27.44 -24.02 -16.53
N MET A 374 -27.93 -24.05 -15.29
CA MET A 374 -29.18 -24.69 -14.86
C MET A 374 -30.41 -23.76 -14.98
N ASP A 375 -30.21 -22.46 -15.25
CA ASP A 375 -31.29 -21.48 -15.38
C ASP A 375 -31.88 -21.43 -16.80
N ASP A 376 -33.18 -21.14 -16.91
CA ASP A 376 -33.93 -21.09 -18.19
C ASP A 376 -33.38 -20.04 -19.18
N THR A 377 -32.66 -19.02 -18.69
CA THR A 377 -31.98 -18.03 -19.53
C THR A 377 -30.57 -17.80 -19.02
N PHE A 378 -29.58 -18.20 -19.82
CA PHE A 378 -28.18 -18.03 -19.46
C PHE A 378 -27.66 -16.66 -19.95
N THR A 379 -27.11 -15.84 -19.04
CA THR A 379 -26.59 -14.50 -19.37
C THR A 379 -25.08 -14.40 -19.16
N PRO A 380 -24.26 -14.79 -20.16
CA PRO A 380 -22.79 -14.80 -20.03
C PRO A 380 -22.25 -13.41 -19.66
N ARG A 381 -22.80 -12.35 -20.26
CA ARG A 381 -22.37 -10.95 -20.02
C ARG A 381 -22.50 -10.52 -18.56
N ARG A 382 -23.57 -10.95 -17.88
CA ARG A 382 -23.82 -10.59 -16.48
C ARG A 382 -22.83 -11.28 -15.54
N ASN A 383 -22.55 -12.55 -15.80
CA ASN A 383 -21.59 -13.32 -15.02
C ASN A 383 -20.16 -12.77 -15.17
N MET A 384 -19.77 -12.33 -16.37
CA MET A 384 -18.45 -11.72 -16.59
C MET A 384 -18.31 -10.39 -15.82
N TYR A 385 -19.37 -9.59 -15.77
CA TYR A 385 -19.39 -8.37 -14.97
C TYR A 385 -19.30 -8.64 -13.46
N LEU A 386 -20.10 -9.58 -12.95
CA LEU A 386 -20.06 -9.98 -11.53
C LEU A 386 -18.71 -10.58 -11.13
N TYR A 387 -18.06 -11.28 -12.05
CA TYR A 387 -16.72 -11.78 -11.83
C TYR A 387 -15.71 -10.63 -11.64
N GLY A 388 -15.81 -9.57 -12.45
CA GLY A 388 -15.01 -8.36 -12.28
C GLY A 388 -15.14 -7.74 -10.89
N ILE A 389 -16.37 -7.68 -10.36
CA ILE A 389 -16.62 -7.24 -8.96
C ILE A 389 -15.92 -8.16 -7.97
N GLY A 390 -16.04 -9.48 -8.14
CA GLY A 390 -15.40 -10.46 -7.26
C GLY A 390 -13.87 -10.37 -7.27
N TYR A 391 -13.27 -10.12 -8.44
CA TYR A 391 -11.83 -9.88 -8.55
C TYR A 391 -11.43 -8.60 -7.83
N ALA A 392 -12.15 -7.48 -8.06
CA ALA A 392 -11.85 -6.21 -7.40
C ALA A 392 -11.95 -6.33 -5.87
N ALA A 393 -12.98 -7.02 -5.38
CA ALA A 393 -13.14 -7.32 -3.95
C ALA A 393 -11.99 -8.15 -3.39
N ALA A 394 -11.48 -9.14 -4.14
CA ALA A 394 -10.31 -9.91 -3.70
C ALA A 394 -8.99 -9.13 -3.77
N SER A 395 -8.86 -8.19 -4.72
CA SER A 395 -7.64 -7.38 -4.86
C SER A 395 -7.50 -6.32 -3.77
N ILE A 396 -8.60 -5.67 -3.37
CA ILE A 396 -8.57 -4.49 -2.49
C ILE A 396 -8.03 -4.85 -1.10
N ASP A 397 -8.34 -6.04 -0.60
CA ASP A 397 -7.99 -6.47 0.75
C ASP A 397 -6.47 -6.43 1.00
N CYS A 398 -5.68 -6.83 0.00
CA CYS A 398 -4.23 -6.93 0.13
C CYS A 398 -3.47 -5.75 -0.49
N THR A 399 -4.18 -4.83 -1.15
CA THR A 399 -3.59 -3.60 -1.70
C THR A 399 -4.09 -2.35 -0.98
N ALA A 400 -4.93 -2.48 0.05
CA ALA A 400 -5.51 -1.35 0.78
C ALA A 400 -4.42 -0.40 1.32
N ALA A 401 -3.30 -0.95 1.79
CA ALA A 401 -2.15 -0.19 2.28
C ALA A 401 -1.54 0.75 1.22
N ALA A 402 -1.63 0.39 -0.07
CA ALA A 402 -1.14 1.22 -1.17
C ALA A 402 -2.22 2.13 -1.76
N VAL A 403 -3.46 1.64 -1.87
CA VAL A 403 -4.56 2.36 -2.51
C VAL A 403 -5.11 3.47 -1.63
N LEU A 404 -5.23 3.25 -0.31
CA LEU A 404 -5.80 4.26 0.59
C LEU A 404 -4.98 5.55 0.65
N PRO A 405 -3.64 5.51 0.84
CA PRO A 405 -2.85 6.74 0.83
C PRO A 405 -2.92 7.46 -0.51
N PHE A 406 -2.91 6.73 -1.62
CA PHE A 406 -3.06 7.32 -2.95
C PHE A 406 -4.41 8.04 -3.11
N VAL A 407 -5.52 7.45 -2.66
CA VAL A 407 -6.84 8.11 -2.72
C VAL A 407 -6.90 9.34 -1.81
N ILE A 408 -6.29 9.28 -0.62
CA ILE A 408 -6.20 10.43 0.30
C ILE A 408 -5.39 11.55 -0.34
N PHE A 409 -4.19 11.24 -0.86
CA PHE A 409 -3.33 12.15 -1.61
C PHE A 409 -4.09 12.89 -2.69
N LEU A 410 -4.76 12.13 -3.56
CA LEU A 410 -5.57 12.65 -4.65
C LEU A 410 -6.65 13.62 -4.15
N GLY A 411 -7.26 13.32 -3.00
CA GLY A 411 -8.23 14.22 -2.35
C GLY A 411 -7.62 15.54 -1.89
N THR A 412 -6.36 15.55 -1.47
CA THR A 412 -5.65 16.76 -1.01
C THR A 412 -5.15 17.66 -2.14
N LEU A 413 -5.06 17.17 -3.38
CA LEU A 413 -4.66 17.91 -4.57
C LEU A 413 -5.83 18.63 -5.27
N GLY A 414 -7.05 18.46 -4.76
CA GLY A 414 -8.26 19.04 -5.33
C GLY A 414 -8.94 18.16 -6.38
N THR A 415 -10.20 18.48 -6.68
CA THR A 415 -11.13 17.60 -7.42
C THR A 415 -10.64 17.21 -8.83
N SER A 416 -9.90 18.09 -9.52
CA SER A 416 -9.37 17.83 -10.86
C SER A 416 -8.24 16.80 -10.87
N ALA A 417 -7.34 16.87 -9.89
CA ALA A 417 -6.27 15.89 -9.71
C ALA A 417 -6.82 14.56 -9.20
N THR A 418 -7.83 14.58 -8.32
CA THR A 418 -8.50 13.36 -7.88
C THR A 418 -9.11 12.60 -9.05
N LEU A 419 -9.78 13.32 -9.94
CA LEU A 419 -10.40 12.73 -11.12
C LEU A 419 -9.34 12.15 -12.07
N SER A 420 -8.21 12.83 -12.27
CA SER A 420 -7.15 12.35 -13.16
C SER A 420 -6.47 11.10 -12.62
N GLY A 421 -6.08 11.07 -11.34
CA GLY A 421 -5.41 9.93 -10.73
C GLY A 421 -6.31 8.70 -10.64
N LEU A 422 -7.56 8.87 -10.20
CA LEU A 422 -8.55 7.80 -10.22
C LEU A 422 -8.81 7.31 -11.65
N SER A 423 -8.89 8.21 -12.64
CA SER A 423 -9.07 7.79 -14.03
C SER A 423 -7.88 6.99 -14.57
N GLY A 424 -6.65 7.35 -14.17
CA GLY A 424 -5.43 6.59 -14.52
C GLY A 424 -5.45 5.19 -13.92
N LEU A 425 -5.80 5.07 -12.63
CA LEU A 425 -5.94 3.78 -11.96
C LEU A 425 -7.01 2.92 -12.62
N MET A 426 -8.20 3.49 -12.89
CA MET A 426 -9.32 2.78 -13.50
C MET A 426 -8.99 2.34 -14.93
N LEU A 427 -8.41 3.22 -15.75
CA LEU A 427 -8.00 2.89 -17.11
C LEU A 427 -6.90 1.83 -17.13
N GLY A 428 -5.92 1.91 -16.23
CA GLY A 428 -4.87 0.91 -16.08
C GLY A 428 -5.43 -0.48 -15.78
N LEU A 429 -6.34 -0.59 -14.80
CA LEU A 429 -7.03 -1.86 -14.48
C LEU A 429 -7.84 -2.40 -15.65
N LEU A 430 -8.55 -1.53 -16.38
CA LEU A 430 -9.34 -1.92 -17.55
C LEU A 430 -8.44 -2.44 -18.67
N ILE A 431 -7.34 -1.75 -18.97
CA ILE A 431 -6.37 -2.14 -20.01
C ILE A 431 -5.74 -3.49 -19.65
N LEU A 432 -5.30 -3.68 -18.41
CA LEU A 432 -4.73 -4.94 -17.94
C LEU A 432 -5.72 -6.09 -18.06
N MET A 433 -6.97 -5.88 -17.64
CA MET A 433 -8.02 -6.91 -17.77
C MET A 433 -8.26 -7.29 -19.24
N ILE A 434 -8.40 -6.30 -20.13
CA ILE A 434 -8.57 -6.57 -21.57
C ILE A 434 -7.35 -7.32 -22.13
N LEU A 435 -6.15 -6.87 -21.81
CA LEU A 435 -4.90 -7.47 -22.30
C LEU A 435 -4.77 -8.93 -21.88
N VAL A 436 -4.98 -9.24 -20.59
CA VAL A 436 -4.89 -10.60 -20.07
C VAL A 436 -5.98 -11.49 -20.65
N THR A 437 -7.23 -11.01 -20.72
CA THR A 437 -8.33 -11.79 -21.30
C THR A 437 -8.15 -12.08 -22.79
N VAL A 438 -7.60 -11.14 -23.56
CA VAL A 438 -7.28 -11.34 -24.98
C VAL A 438 -6.12 -12.32 -25.15
N LEU A 439 -5.04 -12.18 -24.38
CA LEU A 439 -3.90 -13.11 -24.40
C LEU A 439 -4.34 -14.55 -24.11
N VAL A 440 -5.19 -14.72 -23.09
CA VAL A 440 -5.74 -16.03 -22.73
C VAL A 440 -6.68 -16.56 -23.81
N GLY A 441 -7.54 -15.70 -24.36
CA GLY A 441 -8.48 -16.07 -25.43
C GLY A 441 -7.78 -16.51 -26.72
N LEU A 442 -6.64 -15.89 -27.06
CA LEU A 442 -5.81 -16.23 -28.22
C LEU A 442 -4.94 -17.49 -27.98
N GLY A 443 -4.64 -17.84 -26.72
CA GLY A 443 -3.88 -19.01 -26.27
C GLY A 443 -4.60 -20.34 -26.47
N ARG A 444 -4.94 -20.63 -27.72
CA ARG A 444 -5.72 -21.76 -28.23
C ARG A 444 -5.18 -23.11 -27.71
N GLN A 445 -6.00 -23.81 -26.91
CA GLN A 445 -5.86 -25.19 -26.42
C GLN A 445 -4.69 -25.57 -25.50
N VAL A 446 -3.45 -25.14 -25.75
CA VAL A 446 -2.28 -25.56 -24.93
C VAL A 446 -2.34 -24.95 -23.51
N MET A 447 -2.67 -23.65 -23.43
CA MET A 447 -2.89 -22.97 -22.16
C MET A 447 -4.09 -23.58 -21.41
N ILE A 448 -5.12 -24.01 -22.13
CA ILE A 448 -6.37 -24.56 -21.58
C ILE A 448 -6.14 -25.88 -20.85
N ASN A 449 -5.41 -26.82 -21.48
CA ASN A 449 -5.11 -28.11 -20.87
C ASN A 449 -4.17 -27.97 -19.68
N PHE A 450 -3.23 -27.02 -19.74
CA PHE A 450 -2.37 -26.68 -18.60
C PHE A 450 -3.19 -26.07 -17.46
N LEU A 451 -4.00 -25.05 -17.73
CA LEU A 451 -4.81 -24.37 -16.70
C LEU A 451 -5.86 -25.30 -16.07
N ARG A 452 -6.54 -26.15 -16.86
CA ARG A 452 -7.49 -27.17 -16.32
C ARG A 452 -6.79 -28.22 -15.46
N ARG A 453 -5.59 -28.66 -15.85
CA ARG A 453 -4.80 -29.63 -15.06
C ARG A 453 -4.26 -29.00 -13.79
N MET A 454 -3.89 -27.72 -13.85
CA MET A 454 -3.29 -26.97 -12.75
C MET A 454 -4.31 -26.27 -11.87
N THR A 455 -5.61 -26.25 -12.20
CA THR A 455 -6.64 -25.54 -11.41
C THR A 455 -6.64 -25.97 -9.94
N GLY A 456 -6.43 -27.27 -9.68
CA GLY A 456 -6.30 -27.79 -8.32
C GLY A 456 -5.05 -27.25 -7.60
N MET A 457 -3.90 -27.20 -8.28
CA MET A 457 -2.66 -26.67 -7.72
C MET A 457 -2.75 -25.15 -7.50
N ILE A 458 -3.28 -24.42 -8.46
CA ILE A 458 -3.53 -22.97 -8.39
C ILE A 458 -4.42 -22.62 -7.20
N LYS A 459 -5.51 -23.39 -6.99
CA LYS A 459 -6.39 -23.18 -5.83
C LYS A 459 -5.62 -23.34 -4.52
N MET A 460 -4.79 -24.39 -4.40
CA MET A 460 -3.97 -24.62 -3.21
C MET A 460 -2.91 -23.53 -3.00
N VAL A 461 -2.21 -23.13 -4.07
CA VAL A 461 -1.24 -22.01 -4.04
C VAL A 461 -1.93 -20.74 -3.57
N GLY A 462 -3.09 -20.44 -4.14
CA GLY A 462 -3.85 -19.25 -3.81
C GLY A 462 -4.39 -19.20 -2.38
N SER A 463 -4.83 -20.34 -1.85
CA SER A 463 -5.18 -20.47 -0.44
C SER A 463 -3.99 -20.18 0.47
N TRP A 464 -2.81 -20.72 0.15
CA TRP A 464 -1.58 -20.45 0.91
C TRP A 464 -1.16 -18.98 0.83
N MET A 465 -1.25 -18.36 -0.35
CA MET A 465 -0.97 -16.93 -0.52
C MET A 465 -1.92 -16.06 0.30
N MET A 466 -3.22 -16.36 0.34
CA MET A 466 -4.18 -15.63 1.18
C MET A 466 -3.86 -15.78 2.68
N ILE A 467 -3.49 -16.99 3.12
CA ILE A 467 -3.08 -17.22 4.51
C ILE A 467 -1.81 -16.42 4.84
N MET A 468 -0.80 -16.46 3.96
CA MET A 468 0.44 -15.71 4.17
C MET A 468 0.22 -14.19 4.13
N ALA A 469 -0.63 -13.68 3.24
CA ALA A 469 -0.98 -12.27 3.21
C ALA A 469 -1.70 -11.85 4.49
N GLY A 470 -2.66 -12.65 4.99
CA GLY A 470 -3.36 -12.37 6.24
C GLY A 470 -2.46 -12.44 7.48
N VAL A 471 -1.58 -13.44 7.55
CA VAL A 471 -0.56 -13.56 8.61
C VAL A 471 0.43 -12.42 8.53
N GLY A 472 0.95 -12.12 7.34
CA GLY A 472 1.88 -11.01 7.09
C GLY A 472 1.29 -9.66 7.48
N LEU A 473 0.03 -9.40 7.11
CA LEU A 473 -0.68 -8.19 7.52
C LEU A 473 -0.88 -8.13 9.04
N THR A 474 -1.17 -9.27 9.68
CA THR A 474 -1.31 -9.33 11.14
C THR A 474 0.03 -9.05 11.83
N ILE A 475 1.13 -9.64 11.36
CA ILE A 475 2.47 -9.39 11.90
C ILE A 475 2.88 -7.94 11.65
N TYR A 476 2.69 -7.42 10.44
CA TYR A 476 2.98 -6.02 10.10
C TYR A 476 2.22 -5.04 11.00
N LEU A 477 0.99 -5.37 11.38
CA LEU A 477 0.17 -4.56 12.29
C LEU A 477 0.44 -4.82 13.79
N THR A 478 1.23 -5.83 14.18
CA THR A 478 1.41 -6.18 15.61
C THR A 478 2.86 -6.32 16.08
N ASN A 479 3.81 -6.48 15.15
CA ASN A 479 5.26 -6.60 15.39
C ASN A 479 6.01 -6.29 14.09
N ALA A 480 6.23 -5.01 13.78
CA ALA A 480 6.95 -4.58 12.57
C ALA A 480 8.39 -5.16 12.48
N GLU A 481 9.09 -5.33 13.62
CA GLU A 481 10.45 -5.89 13.67
C GLU A 481 10.56 -7.37 13.24
N ALA A 482 9.48 -8.16 13.37
CA ALA A 482 9.50 -9.57 12.96
C ALA A 482 9.48 -9.75 11.43
N VAL A 483 9.05 -8.71 10.69
CA VAL A 483 8.99 -8.74 9.22
C VAL A 483 10.37 -8.47 8.63
N SER A 484 11.12 -7.49 9.16
CA SER A 484 12.45 -7.13 8.65
C SER A 484 13.46 -8.26 8.79
N THR A 485 13.43 -9.01 9.90
CA THR A 485 14.29 -10.19 10.10
C THR A 485 13.99 -11.37 9.17
N PHE A 486 12.81 -11.41 8.54
CA PHE A 486 12.45 -12.46 7.59
C PHE A 486 12.89 -12.11 6.15
N PHE A 487 13.06 -10.82 5.85
CA PHE A 487 13.47 -10.32 4.53
C PHE A 487 14.94 -9.84 4.46
N SER A 488 15.65 -9.76 5.59
CA SER A 488 17.10 -9.46 5.69
C SER A 488 18.00 -10.64 5.30
#